data_AF-A0A821XNI6-F1
#
_entry.id   AF-A0A821XNI6-F1
#
_cell.length_a   1.000
_cell.length_b   1.000
_cell.length_c   1.000
_cell.angle_alpha   90.00
_cell.angle_beta   90.00
_cell.angle_gamma   90.00
#
_symmetry.space_group_name_H-M   'P 1'
#
loop_
_entity.id
_entity.type
_entity.pdbx_description
1 polymer ?
#
loop_
_entity_poly.entity_id
_entity_poly.type
_entity_poly.pdbx_seq_one_letter_code
_entity_poly.pdbx_strand_id
1 'polypeptide(L)'
;MYSKQKKLDQIDADFQKLDSLLTQHKSIGDLFRNPGVTREQRMALIKELGVSDMTRATLETLIDNRREKKLIKFVSVMNRLMAANRGELSCRVITAKPLDAKSRSELDSVLKQFSKKDEKVTVETTVDPSIMGGMIVEIGDRYIDMSRTMFIQSQETPNPNSLKFLPGRPVLDSGVGTRDFPNIQSAYCSPLAKQLFRVEGVKSVFLGSDFITITKQHDDIQWQVLKPEIYGAIMDFFTTNLPVVNDDIEPPASSVSSEDDDTTAMIKELLDSRIRPTVQEDGGDVTFVSFDDGIVKLKLQGACTSCPSSMVTLKNGIQNMLQFYIPEVKGVEQTEDEVDKKAKKEFEEFEEKLEHDEDEEEKEEAKSSSKK
;
A
#
# COMPACT_ATOMS: atom_id res chain seq x y z
N MET A 1 -28.18 -40.21 -9.38
CA MET A 1 -29.55 -40.56 -8.90
C MET A 1 -30.61 -39.56 -9.36
N TYR A 2 -30.37 -38.25 -9.26
CA TYR A 2 -31.38 -37.20 -9.53
C TYR A 2 -31.84 -37.06 -10.99
N SER A 3 -30.92 -37.13 -11.97
CA SER A 3 -31.25 -37.11 -13.41
C SER A 3 -32.16 -38.28 -13.83
N LYS A 4 -32.09 -39.43 -13.14
CA LYS A 4 -32.89 -40.62 -13.45
C LYS A 4 -34.38 -40.49 -13.07
N GLN A 5 -34.77 -39.48 -12.30
CA GLN A 5 -36.15 -39.32 -11.78
C GLN A 5 -36.90 -38.10 -12.32
N LYS A 6 -36.34 -37.33 -13.27
CA LYS A 6 -36.99 -36.13 -13.88
C LYS A 6 -37.49 -35.06 -12.86
N LYS A 7 -36.90 -34.98 -11.66
CA LYS A 7 -37.26 -33.98 -10.61
C LYS A 7 -36.22 -32.87 -10.44
N LEU A 8 -35.44 -32.57 -11.48
CA LEU A 8 -34.32 -31.62 -11.40
C LEU A 8 -34.79 -30.20 -11.04
N ASP A 9 -35.91 -29.73 -11.61
CA ASP A 9 -36.40 -28.37 -11.37
C ASP A 9 -36.87 -28.14 -9.93
N GLN A 10 -37.49 -29.15 -9.32
CA GLN A 10 -37.92 -29.08 -7.92
C GLN A 10 -36.72 -29.07 -6.95
N ILE A 11 -35.66 -29.79 -7.29
CA ILE A 11 -34.43 -29.85 -6.50
C ILE A 11 -33.67 -28.52 -6.60
N ASP A 12 -33.64 -27.91 -7.78
CA ASP A 12 -33.05 -26.59 -7.97
C ASP A 12 -33.72 -25.52 -7.10
N ALA A 13 -35.06 -25.50 -7.11
CA ALA A 13 -35.83 -24.58 -6.27
C ALA A 13 -35.53 -24.80 -4.76
N ASP A 14 -35.40 -26.06 -4.33
CA ASP A 14 -35.03 -26.39 -2.94
C ASP A 14 -33.63 -25.86 -2.58
N PHE A 15 -32.62 -26.05 -3.45
CA PHE A 15 -31.25 -25.62 -3.16
C PHE A 15 -31.05 -24.10 -3.24
N GLN A 16 -31.77 -23.40 -4.12
CA GLN A 16 -31.81 -21.93 -4.12
C GLN A 16 -32.47 -21.37 -2.85
N LYS A 17 -33.55 -22.02 -2.39
CA LYS A 17 -34.20 -21.68 -1.12
C LYS A 17 -33.27 -21.93 0.08
N LEU A 18 -32.55 -23.05 0.09
CA LEU A 18 -31.53 -23.34 1.09
C LEU A 18 -30.40 -22.31 1.09
N ASP A 19 -29.89 -21.93 -0.07
CA ASP A 19 -28.78 -20.98 -0.21
C ASP A 19 -29.16 -19.56 0.27
N SER A 20 -30.35 -19.09 -0.13
CA SER A 20 -30.89 -17.82 0.36
C SER A 20 -31.11 -17.82 1.87
N LEU A 21 -31.68 -18.89 2.45
CA LEU A 21 -31.86 -19.01 3.90
C LEU A 21 -30.52 -19.07 4.65
N LEU A 22 -29.53 -19.80 4.12
CA LEU A 22 -28.20 -19.93 4.73
C LEU A 22 -27.39 -18.62 4.65
N THR A 23 -27.63 -17.80 3.62
CA THR A 23 -26.90 -16.55 3.39
C THR A 23 -27.57 -15.34 4.06
N GLN A 24 -28.91 -15.27 4.06
CA GLN A 24 -29.67 -14.17 4.67
C GLN A 24 -29.78 -14.29 6.19
N HIS A 25 -29.85 -15.51 6.73
CA HIS A 25 -29.97 -15.75 8.15
C HIS A 25 -28.72 -16.46 8.71
N LYS A 26 -27.75 -15.64 9.13
CA LYS A 26 -26.48 -16.10 9.73
C LYS A 26 -26.69 -17.13 10.86
N SER A 27 -27.77 -16.97 11.63
CA SER A 27 -28.20 -17.89 12.70
C SER A 27 -28.46 -19.32 12.24
N ILE A 28 -29.01 -19.52 11.03
CA ILE A 28 -29.29 -20.85 10.47
C ILE A 28 -27.98 -21.53 10.06
N GLY A 29 -27.11 -20.80 9.35
CA GLY A 29 -25.79 -21.30 8.95
C GLY A 29 -24.90 -21.67 10.15
N ASP A 30 -24.95 -20.87 11.21
CA ASP A 30 -24.20 -21.11 12.45
C ASP A 30 -24.76 -22.31 13.23
N LEU A 31 -26.06 -22.60 13.15
CA LEU A 31 -26.69 -23.75 13.80
C LEU A 31 -26.13 -25.10 13.29
N PHE A 32 -25.84 -25.18 11.99
CA PHE A 32 -25.20 -26.35 11.37
C PHE A 32 -23.68 -26.43 11.63
N ARG A 33 -23.06 -25.34 12.09
CA ARG A 33 -21.63 -25.29 12.47
C ARG A 33 -21.40 -25.48 13.96
N ASN A 34 -22.37 -25.07 14.79
CA ASN A 34 -22.26 -25.06 16.24
C ASN A 34 -22.32 -26.48 16.80
N PRO A 35 -21.24 -26.98 17.44
CA PRO A 35 -21.20 -28.32 18.02
C PRO A 35 -22.17 -28.51 19.20
N GLY A 36 -22.62 -27.43 19.84
CA GLY A 36 -23.57 -27.46 20.96
C GLY A 36 -25.03 -27.73 20.56
N VAL A 37 -25.35 -27.70 19.27
CA VAL A 37 -26.71 -28.00 18.77
C VAL A 37 -26.88 -29.52 18.69
N THR A 38 -28.00 -30.04 19.19
CA THR A 38 -28.26 -31.50 19.19
C THR A 38 -28.74 -31.98 17.82
N ARG A 39 -28.63 -33.29 17.55
CA ARG A 39 -29.15 -33.89 16.32
C ARG A 39 -30.65 -33.62 16.14
N GLU A 40 -31.41 -33.74 17.21
CA GLU A 40 -32.86 -33.53 17.24
C GLU A 40 -33.23 -32.11 16.81
N GLN A 41 -32.53 -31.10 17.33
CA GLN A 41 -32.73 -29.70 16.96
C GLN A 41 -32.47 -29.46 15.46
N ARG A 42 -31.44 -30.09 14.89
CA ARG A 42 -31.14 -29.97 13.45
C ARG A 42 -32.19 -30.68 12.58
N MET A 43 -32.67 -31.85 13.00
CA MET A 43 -33.72 -32.59 12.28
C MET A 43 -35.06 -31.84 12.31
N ALA A 44 -35.42 -31.24 13.44
CA ALA A 44 -36.61 -30.40 13.56
C ALA A 44 -36.55 -29.22 12.58
N LEU A 45 -35.38 -28.55 12.50
CA LEU A 45 -35.18 -27.44 11.58
C LEU A 45 -35.35 -27.86 10.11
N ILE A 46 -34.78 -28.98 9.69
CA ILE A 46 -34.92 -29.49 8.31
C ILE A 46 -36.40 -29.73 7.95
N LYS A 47 -37.20 -30.18 8.92
CA LYS A 47 -38.62 -30.41 8.72
C LYS A 47 -39.38 -29.10 8.47
N GLU A 48 -38.96 -28.01 9.12
CA GLU A 48 -39.55 -26.67 8.96
C GLU A 48 -39.09 -25.95 7.68
N LEU A 49 -37.95 -26.32 7.08
CA LEU A 49 -37.43 -25.69 5.86
C LEU A 49 -38.36 -25.86 4.63
N GLY A 50 -39.28 -26.84 4.66
CA GLY A 50 -40.26 -27.06 3.61
C GLY A 50 -39.63 -27.42 2.25
N VAL A 51 -38.57 -28.23 2.28
CA VAL A 51 -37.89 -28.79 1.10
C VAL A 51 -38.50 -30.15 0.71
N SER A 52 -38.29 -30.59 -0.53
CA SER A 52 -38.78 -31.89 -1.01
C SER A 52 -38.22 -33.07 -0.21
N ASP A 53 -38.93 -34.20 -0.26
CA ASP A 53 -38.55 -35.41 0.49
C ASP A 53 -37.15 -35.93 0.13
N MET A 54 -36.72 -35.70 -1.11
CA MET A 54 -35.40 -36.09 -1.60
C MET A 54 -34.29 -35.20 -1.02
N THR A 55 -34.50 -33.89 -1.02
CA THR A 55 -33.58 -32.92 -0.42
C THR A 55 -33.51 -33.14 1.09
N ARG A 56 -34.65 -33.40 1.74
CA ARG A 56 -34.73 -33.76 3.16
C ARG A 56 -33.89 -35.00 3.48
N ALA A 57 -34.10 -36.10 2.75
CA ALA A 57 -33.32 -37.33 2.95
C ALA A 57 -31.80 -37.10 2.79
N THR A 58 -31.40 -36.22 1.86
CA THR A 58 -29.99 -35.86 1.66
C THR A 58 -29.43 -35.08 2.85
N LEU A 59 -30.19 -34.11 3.38
CA LEU A 59 -29.80 -33.33 4.56
C LEU A 59 -29.75 -34.20 5.83
N GLU A 60 -30.71 -35.11 6.00
CA GLU A 60 -30.73 -36.09 7.09
C GLU A 60 -29.50 -37.01 7.01
N THR A 61 -29.17 -37.51 5.81
CA THR A 61 -27.97 -38.32 5.59
C THR A 61 -26.68 -37.56 5.89
N LEU A 62 -26.62 -36.25 5.61
CA LEU A 62 -25.47 -35.42 5.94
C LEU A 62 -25.29 -35.28 7.46
N ILE A 63 -26.39 -35.14 8.21
CA ILE A 63 -26.36 -35.09 9.69
C ILE A 63 -25.98 -36.45 10.28
N ASP A 64 -26.57 -37.54 9.78
CA ASP A 64 -26.30 -38.89 10.29
C ASP A 64 -24.82 -39.29 10.12
N ASN A 65 -24.19 -38.82 9.04
CA ASN A 65 -22.76 -39.03 8.79
C ASN A 65 -21.84 -37.99 9.45
N ARG A 66 -22.36 -37.10 10.30
CA ARG A 66 -21.61 -35.99 10.93
C ARG A 66 -20.91 -35.05 9.94
N ARG A 67 -21.52 -34.81 8.77
CA ARG A 67 -21.00 -33.98 7.67
C ARG A 67 -21.72 -32.64 7.53
N GLU A 68 -22.55 -32.24 8.50
CA GLU A 68 -23.32 -30.99 8.52
C GLU A 68 -22.45 -29.73 8.32
N LYS A 69 -21.19 -29.72 8.79
CA LYS A 69 -20.24 -28.61 8.55
C LYS A 69 -19.95 -28.37 7.06
N LYS A 70 -20.15 -29.38 6.20
CA LYS A 70 -19.94 -29.29 4.75
C LYS A 70 -21.19 -28.82 4.01
N LEU A 71 -22.32 -28.62 4.69
CA LEU A 71 -23.60 -28.29 4.06
C LEU A 71 -23.51 -27.03 3.18
N ILE A 72 -22.88 -25.97 3.68
CA ILE A 72 -22.77 -24.70 2.94
C ILE A 72 -21.97 -24.89 1.64
N LYS A 73 -20.83 -25.60 1.70
CA LYS A 73 -20.05 -25.94 0.51
C LYS A 73 -20.83 -26.89 -0.43
N PHE A 74 -21.63 -27.79 0.13
CA PHE A 74 -22.44 -28.72 -0.65
C PHE A 74 -23.56 -27.99 -1.42
N VAL A 75 -24.27 -27.08 -0.76
CA VAL A 75 -25.32 -26.25 -1.39
C VAL A 75 -24.72 -25.38 -2.50
N SER A 76 -23.58 -24.73 -2.25
CA SER A 76 -22.92 -23.91 -3.28
C SER A 76 -22.49 -24.73 -4.50
N VAL A 77 -21.96 -25.93 -4.29
CA VAL A 77 -21.57 -26.84 -5.40
C VAL A 77 -22.80 -27.35 -6.14
N MET A 78 -23.89 -27.69 -5.44
CA MET A 78 -25.12 -28.12 -6.08
C MET A 78 -25.74 -27.01 -6.94
N ASN A 79 -25.83 -25.78 -6.43
CA ASN A 79 -26.32 -24.64 -7.22
C ASN A 79 -25.48 -24.42 -8.48
N ARG A 80 -24.15 -24.55 -8.38
CA ARG A 80 -23.25 -24.46 -9.54
C ARG A 80 -23.51 -25.56 -10.57
N LEU A 81 -23.74 -26.80 -10.13
CA LEU A 81 -24.07 -27.91 -11.01
C LEU A 81 -25.46 -27.76 -11.66
N MET A 82 -26.44 -27.25 -10.91
CA MET A 82 -27.79 -27.00 -11.43
C MET A 82 -27.80 -25.86 -12.46
N ALA A 83 -27.03 -24.79 -12.23
CA ALA A 83 -26.80 -23.72 -13.19
C ALA A 83 -26.18 -24.25 -14.49
N ALA A 84 -25.12 -25.06 -14.39
CA ALA A 84 -24.51 -25.70 -15.57
C ALA A 84 -25.50 -26.60 -16.33
N ASN A 85 -26.40 -27.29 -15.63
CA ASN A 85 -27.45 -28.11 -16.25
C ASN A 85 -28.56 -27.29 -16.93
N ARG A 86 -28.80 -26.04 -16.50
CA ARG A 86 -29.69 -25.08 -17.17
C ARG A 86 -29.06 -24.41 -18.39
N GLY A 87 -27.77 -24.68 -18.67
CA GLY A 87 -27.01 -23.90 -19.62
C GLY A 87 -26.78 -22.47 -19.12
N GLU A 88 -26.58 -22.29 -17.81
CA GLU A 88 -26.15 -21.02 -17.23
C GLU A 88 -24.66 -21.07 -16.91
N LEU A 89 -23.90 -20.13 -17.47
CA LEU A 89 -22.47 -19.96 -17.20
C LEU A 89 -22.31 -18.91 -16.09
N SER A 90 -21.86 -19.33 -14.91
CA SER A 90 -21.55 -18.40 -13.82
C SER A 90 -20.14 -17.83 -13.98
N CYS A 91 -20.07 -16.51 -14.08
CA CYS A 91 -18.84 -15.74 -14.15
C CYS A 91 -18.73 -14.88 -12.90
N ARG A 92 -17.62 -14.97 -12.19
CA ARG A 92 -17.29 -14.05 -11.11
C ARG A 92 -16.22 -13.07 -11.59
N VAL A 93 -16.48 -11.78 -11.44
CA VAL A 93 -15.58 -10.70 -11.84
C VAL A 93 -15.19 -9.91 -10.61
N ILE A 94 -13.89 -9.80 -10.35
CA ILE A 94 -13.32 -9.04 -9.25
C ILE A 94 -12.62 -7.81 -9.81
N THR A 95 -13.00 -6.62 -9.37
CA THR A 95 -12.43 -5.34 -9.85
C THR A 95 -12.04 -4.41 -8.70
N ALA A 96 -11.13 -3.47 -9.00
CA ALA A 96 -10.72 -2.39 -8.11
C ALA A 96 -11.88 -1.49 -7.67
N LYS A 97 -12.77 -1.16 -8.63
CA LYS A 97 -13.92 -0.27 -8.47
C LYS A 97 -15.15 -0.93 -9.08
N PRO A 98 -16.37 -0.59 -8.64
CA PRO A 98 -17.60 -1.04 -9.29
C PRO A 98 -17.55 -0.75 -10.79
N LEU A 99 -17.92 -1.73 -11.63
CA LEU A 99 -17.96 -1.52 -13.08
C LEU A 99 -19.02 -0.49 -13.45
N ASP A 100 -18.65 0.43 -14.34
CA ASP A 100 -19.59 1.34 -14.97
C ASP A 100 -20.41 0.65 -16.07
N ALA A 101 -21.49 1.30 -16.52
CA ALA A 101 -22.41 0.70 -17.50
C ALA A 101 -21.70 0.35 -18.83
N LYS A 102 -20.69 1.13 -19.22
CA LYS A 102 -19.92 0.92 -20.44
C LYS A 102 -19.03 -0.33 -20.34
N SER A 103 -18.18 -0.43 -19.31
CA SER A 103 -17.30 -1.60 -19.12
C SER A 103 -18.10 -2.88 -18.92
N ARG A 104 -19.26 -2.79 -18.25
CA ARG A 104 -20.15 -3.95 -18.07
C ARG A 104 -20.69 -4.47 -19.41
N SER A 105 -21.10 -3.59 -20.31
CA SER A 105 -21.57 -3.97 -21.65
C SER A 105 -20.46 -4.60 -22.51
N GLU A 106 -19.23 -4.08 -22.41
CA GLU A 106 -18.07 -4.64 -23.12
C GLU A 106 -17.73 -6.02 -22.57
N LEU A 107 -17.69 -6.18 -21.25
CA LEU A 107 -17.46 -7.46 -20.58
C LEU A 107 -18.52 -8.51 -20.97
N ASP A 108 -19.80 -8.15 -20.98
CA ASP A 108 -20.88 -9.05 -21.41
C ASP A 108 -20.72 -9.50 -22.86
N SER A 109 -20.21 -8.63 -23.74
CA SER A 109 -19.95 -8.98 -25.15
C SER A 109 -18.80 -9.98 -25.30
N VAL A 110 -17.75 -9.84 -24.49
CA VAL A 110 -16.58 -10.73 -24.49
C VAL A 110 -16.94 -12.07 -23.87
N LEU A 111 -17.64 -12.08 -22.73
CA LEU A 111 -18.06 -13.31 -22.06
C LEU A 111 -18.98 -14.17 -22.94
N LYS A 112 -19.83 -13.55 -23.78
CA LYS A 112 -20.65 -14.27 -24.77
C LYS A 112 -19.81 -15.04 -25.80
N GLN A 113 -18.60 -14.58 -26.13
CA GLN A 113 -17.70 -15.31 -27.04
C GLN A 113 -17.14 -16.59 -26.39
N PHE A 114 -17.07 -16.63 -25.06
CA PHE A 114 -16.61 -17.78 -24.30
C PHE A 114 -17.73 -18.76 -23.94
N SER A 115 -19.00 -18.35 -24.06
CA SER A 115 -20.18 -19.19 -23.84
C SER A 115 -20.55 -20.02 -25.08
N LYS A 116 -21.17 -21.20 -24.90
CA LYS A 116 -21.71 -21.97 -26.04
C LYS A 116 -22.98 -21.29 -26.60
N LYS A 117 -23.29 -21.54 -27.87
CA LYS A 117 -24.57 -21.14 -28.49
C LYS A 117 -25.72 -21.64 -27.59
N ASP A 118 -26.52 -20.71 -27.06
CA ASP A 118 -27.65 -20.89 -26.13
C ASP A 118 -27.34 -20.95 -24.62
N GLU A 119 -26.13 -20.61 -24.17
CA GLU A 119 -25.79 -20.55 -22.73
C GLU A 119 -26.00 -19.13 -22.16
N LYS A 120 -26.76 -19.00 -21.06
CA LYS A 120 -27.04 -17.72 -20.40
C LYS A 120 -25.93 -17.37 -19.40
N VAL A 121 -25.18 -16.30 -19.66
CA VAL A 121 -24.10 -15.84 -18.78
C VAL A 121 -24.68 -15.05 -17.61
N THR A 122 -24.35 -15.46 -16.38
CA THR A 122 -24.67 -14.73 -15.14
C THR A 122 -23.38 -14.18 -14.54
N VAL A 123 -23.28 -12.86 -14.39
CA VAL A 123 -22.08 -12.18 -13.89
C VAL A 123 -22.29 -11.73 -12.44
N GLU A 124 -21.53 -12.31 -11.52
CA GLU A 124 -21.36 -11.82 -10.15
C GLU A 124 -20.18 -10.84 -10.11
N THR A 125 -20.37 -9.63 -9.60
CA THR A 125 -19.29 -8.64 -9.46
C THR A 125 -18.93 -8.47 -7.98
N THR A 126 -17.64 -8.59 -7.68
CA THR A 126 -17.06 -8.33 -6.36
C THR A 126 -16.04 -7.20 -6.48
N VAL A 127 -15.99 -6.32 -5.49
CA VAL A 127 -14.98 -5.25 -5.44
C VAL A 127 -13.87 -5.66 -4.48
N ASP A 128 -12.63 -5.66 -4.96
CA ASP A 128 -11.42 -5.88 -4.15
C ASP A 128 -10.51 -4.64 -4.26
N PRO A 129 -10.41 -3.83 -3.19
CA PRO A 129 -9.60 -2.62 -3.18
C PRO A 129 -8.09 -2.86 -3.33
N SER A 130 -7.59 -4.10 -3.16
CA SER A 130 -6.17 -4.42 -3.36
C SER A 130 -5.77 -4.45 -4.85
N ILE A 131 -6.75 -4.47 -5.74
CA ILE A 131 -6.56 -4.35 -7.18
C ILE A 131 -6.48 -2.85 -7.53
N MET A 132 -5.41 -2.41 -8.18
CA MET A 132 -5.21 -1.04 -8.65
C MET A 132 -5.93 -0.77 -9.97
N GLY A 133 -6.11 -1.81 -10.79
CA GLY A 133 -6.77 -1.73 -12.08
C GLY A 133 -6.88 -3.08 -12.77
N GLY A 134 -7.65 -3.14 -13.86
CA GLY A 134 -7.97 -4.41 -14.51
C GLY A 134 -9.00 -5.22 -13.75
N MET A 135 -9.05 -6.52 -14.01
CA MET A 135 -10.06 -7.42 -13.46
C MET A 135 -9.57 -8.86 -13.38
N ILE A 136 -10.04 -9.57 -12.38
CA ILE A 136 -9.92 -11.03 -12.28
C ILE A 136 -11.26 -11.62 -12.71
N VAL A 137 -11.24 -12.56 -13.65
CA VAL A 137 -12.45 -13.20 -14.17
C VAL A 137 -12.36 -14.71 -13.96
N GLU A 138 -13.29 -15.23 -13.16
CA GLU A 138 -13.50 -16.67 -12.98
C GLU A 138 -14.69 -17.11 -13.82
N ILE A 139 -14.46 -17.91 -14.86
CA ILE A 139 -15.49 -18.45 -15.75
C ILE A 139 -15.56 -19.96 -15.54
N GLY A 140 -16.48 -20.45 -14.71
CA GLY A 140 -16.53 -21.87 -14.39
C GLY A 140 -15.20 -22.39 -13.79
N ASP A 141 -14.50 -23.24 -14.52
CA ASP A 141 -13.19 -23.79 -14.16
C ASP A 141 -11.99 -22.95 -14.63
N ARG A 142 -12.22 -21.89 -15.41
CA ARG A 142 -11.17 -21.02 -15.93
C ARG A 142 -10.95 -19.81 -15.02
N TYR A 143 -9.69 -19.52 -14.76
CA TYR A 143 -9.24 -18.35 -14.01
C TYR A 143 -8.40 -17.48 -14.95
N ILE A 144 -8.83 -16.24 -15.17
CA ILE A 144 -8.13 -15.27 -16.03
C ILE A 144 -7.84 -14.03 -15.18
N ASP A 145 -6.56 -13.79 -14.92
CA ASP A 145 -6.10 -12.64 -14.15
C ASP A 145 -5.53 -11.58 -15.09
N MET A 146 -6.21 -10.43 -15.16
CA MET A 146 -5.72 -9.23 -15.83
C MET A 146 -5.63 -8.07 -14.84
N SER A 147 -5.57 -8.37 -13.54
CA SER A 147 -5.50 -7.38 -12.48
C SER A 147 -4.07 -6.83 -12.36
N ARG A 148 -3.98 -5.53 -12.11
CA ARG A 148 -2.77 -4.85 -11.69
C ARG A 148 -2.86 -4.69 -10.19
N THR A 149 -2.00 -5.36 -9.45
CA THR A 149 -1.86 -5.19 -8.00
C THR A 149 -0.60 -4.38 -7.73
N MET A 150 -0.64 -3.51 -6.72
CA MET A 150 0.56 -2.83 -6.22
C MET A 150 0.97 -3.50 -4.92
N PHE A 151 2.14 -4.13 -4.91
CA PHE A 151 2.69 -4.77 -3.72
C PHE A 151 3.83 -3.91 -3.19
N ILE A 152 3.53 -3.12 -2.15
CA ILE A 152 4.54 -2.29 -1.48
C ILE A 152 5.25 -3.15 -0.45
N GLN A 153 6.56 -3.33 -0.61
CA GLN A 153 7.41 -3.96 0.40
C GLN A 153 7.99 -2.91 1.33
N SER A 154 8.15 -3.25 2.61
CA SER A 154 8.92 -2.43 3.55
C SER A 154 10.24 -3.11 3.88
N GLN A 155 11.31 -2.33 3.97
CA GLN A 155 12.64 -2.75 4.41
C GLN A 155 13.09 -1.88 5.57
N GLU A 156 13.74 -2.51 6.55
CA GLU A 156 14.37 -1.82 7.66
C GLU A 156 15.62 -1.09 7.17
N THR A 157 15.89 0.06 7.75
CA THR A 157 17.15 0.78 7.55
C THR A 157 17.99 0.68 8.82
N PRO A 158 19.31 0.95 8.76
CA PRO A 158 20.13 1.04 9.97
C PRO A 158 19.64 2.09 10.98
N ASN A 159 18.78 3.01 10.55
CA ASN A 159 18.14 4.00 11.40
C ASN A 159 16.76 3.49 11.88
N PRO A 160 16.54 3.26 13.18
CA PRO A 160 15.26 2.75 13.70
C PRO A 160 14.07 3.69 13.47
N ASN A 161 14.34 4.96 13.25
CA ASN A 161 13.34 5.99 12.96
C ASN A 161 13.04 6.15 11.49
N SER A 162 13.71 5.40 10.61
CA SER A 162 13.50 5.46 9.16
C SER A 162 13.15 4.09 8.59
N LEU A 163 12.17 4.06 7.69
CA LEU A 163 11.77 2.85 6.99
C LEU A 163 11.71 3.09 5.50
N LYS A 164 12.19 2.10 4.73
CA LYS A 164 12.22 2.13 3.27
C LYS A 164 11.02 1.38 2.72
N PHE A 165 10.31 1.99 1.78
CA PHE A 165 9.14 1.46 1.10
C PHE A 165 9.48 1.28 -0.37
N LEU A 166 9.30 0.06 -0.88
CA LEU A 166 9.56 -0.32 -2.27
C LEU A 166 8.21 -0.58 -2.96
N PRO A 167 7.71 0.36 -3.78
CA PRO A 167 6.40 0.24 -4.40
C PRO A 167 6.35 -0.80 -5.55
N GLY A 168 7.50 -1.40 -5.90
CA GLY A 168 7.63 -2.37 -7.00
C GLY A 168 7.63 -1.72 -8.39
N ARG A 169 7.83 -0.40 -8.46
CA ARG A 169 7.95 0.39 -9.69
C ARG A 169 8.87 1.58 -9.48
N PRO A 170 9.42 2.19 -10.55
CA PRO A 170 10.18 3.43 -10.44
C PRO A 170 9.36 4.53 -9.75
N VAL A 171 9.99 5.23 -8.80
CA VAL A 171 9.45 6.37 -8.06
C VAL A 171 9.88 7.67 -8.74
N LEU A 172 11.16 7.79 -9.08
CA LEU A 172 11.69 8.91 -9.86
C LEU A 172 12.13 8.43 -11.24
N ASP A 173 11.98 9.31 -12.24
CA ASP A 173 12.43 9.00 -13.60
C ASP A 173 13.96 8.86 -13.66
N SER A 174 14.41 7.96 -14.54
CA SER A 174 15.83 7.70 -14.77
C SER A 174 16.56 8.98 -15.17
N GLY A 175 17.44 9.47 -14.28
CA GLY A 175 18.25 10.67 -14.52
C GLY A 175 17.92 11.86 -13.61
N VAL A 176 16.79 11.85 -12.90
CA VAL A 176 16.43 12.91 -11.93
C VAL A 176 17.27 12.77 -10.63
N GLY A 177 17.79 11.57 -10.37
CA GLY A 177 18.55 11.28 -9.16
C GLY A 177 17.62 11.02 -7.96
N THR A 178 18.06 11.47 -6.79
CA THR A 178 17.34 11.35 -5.52
C THR A 178 16.78 12.71 -5.10
N ARG A 179 15.75 12.71 -4.24
CA ARG A 179 15.19 13.94 -3.67
C ARG A 179 14.93 13.82 -2.19
N ASP A 180 15.44 14.78 -1.45
CA ASP A 180 15.28 14.89 -0.01
C ASP A 180 14.27 15.97 0.33
N PHE A 181 13.29 15.61 1.16
CA PHE A 181 12.28 16.52 1.68
C PHE A 181 12.34 16.48 3.21
N PRO A 182 13.18 17.33 3.84
CA PRO A 182 13.34 17.34 5.30
C PRO A 182 12.13 17.90 6.06
N ASN A 183 11.23 18.60 5.37
CA ASN A 183 10.01 19.21 5.93
C ASN A 183 8.92 19.39 4.87
N ILE A 184 7.71 19.75 5.30
CA ILE A 184 6.56 19.92 4.40
C ILE A 184 6.76 21.05 3.37
N GLN A 185 7.49 22.13 3.71
CA GLN A 185 7.73 23.25 2.79
C GLN A 185 8.59 22.83 1.60
N SER A 186 9.60 21.99 1.83
CA SER A 186 10.47 21.46 0.79
C SER A 186 9.72 20.60 -0.24
N ALA A 187 8.55 20.05 0.14
CA ALA A 187 7.71 19.23 -0.74
C ALA A 187 6.97 20.01 -1.84
N TYR A 188 7.18 21.32 -1.98
CA TYR A 188 6.44 22.17 -2.93
C TYR A 188 6.42 21.62 -4.37
N CYS A 189 7.51 20.99 -4.80
CA CYS A 189 7.70 20.42 -6.13
C CYS A 189 7.28 18.96 -6.27
N SER A 190 6.89 18.26 -5.18
CA SER A 190 6.48 16.85 -5.24
C SER A 190 5.07 16.62 -4.69
N PRO A 191 4.09 16.33 -5.57
CA PRO A 191 2.75 15.92 -5.16
C PRO A 191 2.74 14.68 -4.25
N LEU A 192 3.62 13.71 -4.52
CA LEU A 192 3.78 12.51 -3.67
C LEU A 192 4.26 12.88 -2.27
N ALA A 193 5.32 13.68 -2.15
CA ALA A 193 5.85 14.09 -0.85
C ALA A 193 4.79 14.87 -0.05
N LYS A 194 4.05 15.80 -0.68
CA LYS A 194 2.95 16.52 -0.02
C LYS A 194 1.87 15.58 0.52
N GLN A 195 1.55 14.52 -0.20
CA GLN A 195 0.56 13.53 0.23
C GLN A 195 1.07 12.70 1.41
N LEU A 196 2.35 12.33 1.40
CA LEU A 196 2.98 11.59 2.50
C LEU A 196 3.11 12.43 3.78
N PHE A 197 3.36 13.74 3.66
CA PHE A 197 3.37 14.65 4.81
C PHE A 197 2.00 14.87 5.46
N ARG A 198 0.89 14.45 4.83
CA ARG A 198 -0.43 14.49 5.46
C ARG A 198 -0.65 13.36 6.46
N VAL A 199 0.20 12.33 6.42
CA VAL A 199 0.16 11.23 7.38
C VAL A 199 0.77 11.73 8.69
N GLU A 200 -0.01 11.63 9.77
CA GLU A 200 0.40 12.12 11.08
C GLU A 200 1.63 11.33 11.58
N GLY A 201 2.66 12.05 12.03
CA GLY A 201 3.90 11.44 12.52
C GLY A 201 5.02 11.28 11.49
N VAL A 202 4.82 11.69 10.23
CA VAL A 202 5.87 11.76 9.21
C VAL A 202 6.69 13.05 9.39
N LYS A 203 8.00 12.90 9.62
CA LYS A 203 8.96 14.01 9.78
C LYS A 203 9.59 14.46 8.48
N SER A 204 10.05 13.49 7.70
CA SER A 204 10.72 13.73 6.43
C SER A 204 10.46 12.60 5.45
N VAL A 205 10.56 12.93 4.17
CA VAL A 205 10.35 12.02 3.04
C VAL A 205 11.56 12.11 2.14
N PHE A 206 12.10 10.96 1.74
CA PHE A 206 13.19 10.89 0.79
C PHE A 206 12.81 9.96 -0.36
N LEU A 207 12.95 10.44 -1.59
CA LEU A 207 12.59 9.72 -2.80
C LEU A 207 13.87 9.26 -3.52
N GLY A 208 14.02 7.94 -3.63
CA GLY A 208 15.02 7.31 -4.47
C GLY A 208 14.50 7.00 -5.87
N SER A 209 15.29 6.29 -6.66
CA SER A 209 14.92 5.85 -8.01
C SER A 209 13.71 4.90 -7.99
N ASP A 210 13.68 3.93 -7.07
CA ASP A 210 12.66 2.89 -6.96
C ASP A 210 12.12 2.68 -5.53
N PHE A 211 12.49 3.58 -4.61
CA PHE A 211 12.10 3.50 -3.20
C PHE A 211 11.72 4.85 -2.62
N ILE A 212 11.00 4.80 -1.50
CA ILE A 212 10.60 5.94 -0.68
C ILE A 212 11.06 5.66 0.74
N THR A 213 11.90 6.51 1.31
CA THR A 213 12.25 6.44 2.74
C THR A 213 11.41 7.45 3.49
N ILE A 214 10.84 7.02 4.61
CA ILE A 214 10.10 7.90 5.52
C ILE A 214 10.77 7.85 6.87
N THR A 215 10.99 9.02 7.47
CA THR A 215 11.46 9.16 8.84
C THR A 215 10.31 9.65 9.73
N LYS A 216 10.12 9.02 10.89
CA LYS A 216 9.09 9.41 11.86
C LYS A 216 9.54 10.58 12.76
N GLN A 217 8.59 11.34 13.29
CA GLN A 217 8.85 12.53 14.10
C GLN A 217 9.38 12.23 15.49
N HIS A 218 8.80 11.22 16.13
CA HIS A 218 9.11 10.83 17.51
C HIS A 218 9.29 9.31 17.63
N ASP A 219 10.11 8.90 18.60
CA ASP A 219 10.48 7.50 18.81
C ASP A 219 9.32 6.64 19.33
N ASP A 220 8.35 7.26 20.00
CA ASP A 220 7.14 6.66 20.57
C ASP A 220 6.10 6.24 19.52
N ILE A 221 6.13 6.86 18.34
CA ILE A 221 5.26 6.51 17.21
C ILE A 221 5.62 5.11 16.70
N GLN A 222 4.64 4.20 16.69
CA GLN A 222 4.83 2.82 16.26
C GLN A 222 4.61 2.66 14.76
N TRP A 223 5.57 2.02 14.09
CA TRP A 223 5.46 1.68 12.66
C TRP A 223 4.24 0.83 12.30
N GLN A 224 3.65 0.10 13.26
CA GLN A 224 2.43 -0.67 13.04
C GLN A 224 1.21 0.19 12.71
N VAL A 225 1.17 1.44 13.20
CA VAL A 225 0.11 2.41 12.91
C VAL A 225 0.44 3.20 11.64
N LEU A 226 1.70 3.60 11.49
CA LEU A 226 2.14 4.44 10.37
C LEU A 226 2.17 3.68 9.03
N LYS A 227 2.52 2.39 9.03
CA LYS A 227 2.63 1.56 7.81
C LYS A 227 1.32 1.51 7.00
N PRO A 228 0.15 1.16 7.59
CA PRO A 228 -1.12 1.19 6.86
C PRO A 228 -1.43 2.51 6.18
N GLU A 229 -1.20 3.65 6.86
CA GLU A 229 -1.49 4.97 6.32
C GLU A 229 -0.53 5.34 5.19
N ILE A 230 0.76 5.05 5.35
CA ILE A 230 1.77 5.24 4.30
C ILE A 230 1.44 4.37 3.08
N TYR A 231 1.08 3.11 3.27
CA TYR A 231 0.70 2.24 2.16
C TYR A 231 -0.50 2.78 1.41
N GLY A 232 -1.53 3.23 2.13
CA GLY A 232 -2.70 3.90 1.54
C GLY A 232 -2.30 5.13 0.74
N ALA A 233 -1.48 6.02 1.31
CA ALA A 233 -1.03 7.24 0.65
C ALA A 233 -0.23 6.95 -0.63
N ILE A 234 0.70 5.99 -0.60
CA ILE A 234 1.50 5.60 -1.77
C ILE A 234 0.61 4.97 -2.85
N MET A 235 -0.29 4.05 -2.47
CA MET A 235 -1.21 3.41 -3.40
C MET A 235 -2.12 4.45 -4.05
N ASP A 236 -2.79 5.27 -3.24
CA ASP A 236 -3.68 6.32 -3.72
C ASP A 236 -2.97 7.25 -4.70
N PHE A 237 -1.80 7.76 -4.33
CA PHE A 237 -1.00 8.61 -5.21
C PHE A 237 -0.77 7.94 -6.57
N PHE A 238 -0.30 6.69 -6.55
CA PHE A 238 0.06 5.97 -7.76
C PHE A 238 -1.14 5.48 -8.59
N THR A 239 -2.36 5.53 -8.05
CA THR A 239 -3.60 5.38 -8.84
C THR A 239 -4.00 6.64 -9.58
N THR A 240 -3.59 7.83 -9.12
CA THR A 240 -3.95 9.11 -9.76
C THR A 240 -3.20 9.38 -11.07
N ASN A 241 -2.07 8.70 -11.29
CA ASN A 241 -1.13 8.96 -12.39
C ASN A 241 -0.60 10.42 -12.45
N LEU A 242 -0.56 11.12 -11.31
CA LEU A 242 0.12 12.41 -11.20
C LEU A 242 1.64 12.22 -11.29
N PRO A 243 2.39 13.23 -11.79
CA PRO A 243 3.84 13.21 -11.75
C PRO A 243 4.34 13.24 -10.30
N VAL A 244 5.41 12.48 -10.01
CA VAL A 244 6.00 12.41 -8.66
C VAL A 244 6.68 13.72 -8.29
N VAL A 245 7.26 14.42 -9.28
CA VAL A 245 7.88 15.75 -9.14
C VAL A 245 7.45 16.59 -10.34
N ASN A 246 7.17 17.88 -10.13
CA ASN A 246 6.87 18.85 -11.19
C ASN A 246 8.18 19.41 -11.79
N ASP A 247 8.16 19.77 -13.08
CA ASP A 247 9.32 20.08 -13.95
C ASP A 247 10.26 21.25 -13.55
N ASP A 248 10.15 21.80 -12.34
CA ASP A 248 11.05 22.85 -11.84
C ASP A 248 12.31 22.25 -11.20
N ILE A 249 13.16 21.61 -12.01
CA ILE A 249 14.29 20.81 -11.53
C ILE A 249 15.62 21.34 -12.09
N GLU A 250 16.39 22.01 -11.23
CA GLU A 250 17.83 22.14 -11.42
C GLU A 250 18.52 20.77 -11.18
N PRO A 251 19.51 20.40 -12.00
CA PRO A 251 20.27 19.17 -11.80
C PRO A 251 20.95 19.16 -10.42
N PRO A 252 21.14 17.98 -9.81
CA PRO A 252 21.81 17.89 -8.51
C PRO A 252 23.24 18.45 -8.59
N ALA A 253 23.66 19.21 -7.57
CA ALA A 253 24.97 19.86 -7.48
C ALA A 253 26.18 18.91 -7.61
N SER A 254 25.95 17.60 -7.48
CA SER A 254 26.93 16.55 -7.66
C SER A 254 27.24 16.20 -9.12
N SER A 255 26.56 16.77 -10.12
CA SER A 255 26.93 16.56 -11.52
C SER A 255 28.33 17.11 -11.82
N VAL A 256 29.13 16.34 -12.56
CA VAL A 256 30.45 16.77 -13.03
C VAL A 256 30.27 17.92 -14.01
N SER A 257 30.85 19.07 -13.70
CA SER A 257 30.83 20.26 -14.54
C SER A 257 32.17 20.45 -15.27
N SER A 258 32.18 21.16 -16.40
CA SER A 258 33.43 21.49 -17.10
C SER A 258 34.32 22.49 -16.34
N GLU A 259 33.84 23.03 -15.22
CA GLU A 259 34.55 23.97 -14.36
C GLU A 259 35.13 23.29 -13.10
N ASP A 260 34.87 21.99 -12.92
CA ASP A 260 35.39 21.23 -11.78
C ASP A 260 36.91 20.96 -11.96
N ASP A 261 37.70 21.18 -10.91
CA ASP A 261 39.09 20.71 -10.86
C ASP A 261 39.14 19.17 -10.90
N ASP A 262 40.25 18.62 -11.41
CA ASP A 262 40.46 17.17 -11.56
C ASP A 262 40.21 16.40 -10.26
N THR A 263 40.58 17.00 -9.12
CA THR A 263 40.35 16.42 -7.79
C THR A 263 38.87 16.39 -7.44
N THR A 264 38.13 17.46 -7.74
CA THR A 264 36.68 17.55 -7.48
C THR A 264 35.91 16.57 -8.35
N ALA A 265 36.29 16.43 -9.63
CA ALA A 265 35.70 15.45 -10.53
C ALA A 265 35.92 14.01 -10.01
N MET A 266 37.13 13.70 -9.52
CA MET A 266 37.44 12.39 -8.94
C MET A 266 36.66 12.11 -7.65
N ILE A 267 36.47 13.12 -6.78
CA ILE A 267 35.61 13.00 -5.58
C ILE A 267 34.18 12.67 -6.00
N LYS A 268 33.60 13.42 -6.95
CA LYS A 268 32.23 13.19 -7.45
C LYS A 268 32.07 11.79 -8.04
N GLU A 269 33.02 11.33 -8.85
CA GLU A 269 33.00 9.98 -9.44
C GLU A 269 33.07 8.87 -8.37
N LEU A 270 33.92 9.00 -7.35
CA LEU A 270 33.99 8.03 -6.27
C LEU A 270 32.72 8.00 -5.42
N LEU A 271 32.12 9.16 -5.17
CA LEU A 271 30.84 9.24 -4.47
C LEU A 271 29.75 8.50 -5.24
N ASP A 272 29.61 8.78 -6.54
CA ASP A 272 28.58 8.17 -7.39
C ASP A 272 28.80 6.67 -7.62
N SER A 273 30.05 6.24 -7.82
CA SER A 273 30.35 4.85 -8.18
C SER A 273 30.42 3.89 -7.00
N ARG A 274 30.74 4.37 -5.79
CA ARG A 274 31.01 3.49 -4.63
C ARG A 274 30.23 3.82 -3.37
N ILE A 275 30.06 5.09 -3.03
CA ILE A 275 29.43 5.47 -1.75
C ILE A 275 27.92 5.49 -1.89
N ARG A 276 27.39 6.25 -2.85
CA ARG A 276 25.95 6.45 -3.02
C ARG A 276 25.17 5.14 -3.20
N PRO A 277 25.65 4.13 -3.96
CA PRO A 277 24.94 2.85 -4.07
C PRO A 277 24.68 2.20 -2.70
N THR A 278 25.70 2.11 -1.85
CA THR A 278 25.57 1.53 -0.50
C THR A 278 24.71 2.40 0.42
N VAL A 279 24.82 3.72 0.33
CA VAL A 279 24.00 4.62 1.16
C VAL A 279 22.52 4.60 0.74
N GLN A 280 22.24 4.45 -0.55
CA GLN A 280 20.87 4.32 -1.07
C GLN A 280 20.26 2.95 -0.75
N GLU A 281 21.05 1.89 -0.66
CA GLU A 281 20.61 0.61 -0.11
C GLU A 281 20.05 0.79 1.31
N ASP A 282 20.75 1.57 2.14
CA ASP A 282 20.36 1.95 3.50
C ASP A 282 19.23 3.02 3.57
N GLY A 283 18.74 3.50 2.42
CA GLY A 283 17.61 4.43 2.34
C GLY A 283 17.96 5.90 2.54
N GLY A 284 19.23 6.29 2.38
CA GLY A 284 19.68 7.68 2.36
C GLY A 284 20.39 8.04 1.06
N ASP A 285 21.04 9.20 1.04
CA ASP A 285 21.98 9.56 -0.02
C ASP A 285 23.00 10.59 0.47
N VAL A 286 24.02 10.84 -0.34
CA VAL A 286 25.06 11.84 -0.07
C VAL A 286 25.27 12.72 -1.30
N THR A 287 25.22 14.04 -1.10
CA THR A 287 25.48 15.04 -2.15
C THR A 287 26.78 15.79 -1.85
N PHE A 288 27.61 15.98 -2.87
CA PHE A 288 28.79 16.83 -2.79
C PHE A 288 28.39 18.31 -2.75
N VAL A 289 28.99 19.09 -1.85
CA VAL A 289 28.74 20.54 -1.71
C VAL A 289 29.94 21.36 -2.16
N SER A 290 31.10 21.17 -1.53
CA SER A 290 32.35 21.83 -1.95
C SER A 290 33.59 21.05 -1.48
N PHE A 291 34.75 21.44 -2.00
CA PHE A 291 36.05 20.92 -1.59
C PHE A 291 37.03 22.07 -1.44
N ASP A 292 37.48 22.33 -0.21
CA ASP A 292 38.34 23.46 0.13
C ASP A 292 39.40 23.02 1.15
N ASP A 293 40.68 23.39 0.96
CA ASP A 293 41.80 23.11 1.88
C ASP A 293 42.00 21.63 2.27
N GLY A 294 41.58 20.71 1.41
CA GLY A 294 41.61 19.26 1.67
C GLY A 294 40.41 18.76 2.48
N ILE A 295 39.40 19.59 2.72
CA ILE A 295 38.16 19.23 3.42
C ILE A 295 37.03 19.10 2.41
N VAL A 296 36.45 17.91 2.32
CA VAL A 296 35.26 17.65 1.48
C VAL A 296 34.00 17.92 2.30
N LYS A 297 33.16 18.84 1.84
CA LYS A 297 31.86 19.14 2.44
C LYS A 297 30.77 18.35 1.73
N LEU A 298 30.01 17.58 2.51
CA LEU A 298 28.95 16.71 2.02
C LEU A 298 27.62 17.02 2.72
N LYS A 299 26.52 16.94 1.97
CA LYS A 299 25.17 16.94 2.51
C LYS A 299 24.68 15.49 2.62
N LEU A 300 24.29 15.08 3.82
CA LEU A 300 23.63 13.79 4.05
C LEU A 300 22.12 13.97 3.86
N GLN A 301 21.45 12.96 3.30
CA GLN A 301 20.02 12.98 2.97
C GLN A 301 19.31 11.69 3.41
N GLY A 302 17.99 11.74 3.53
CA GLY A 302 17.16 10.58 3.89
C GLY A 302 17.50 9.98 5.26
N ALA A 303 17.57 8.65 5.36
CA ALA A 303 17.77 7.92 6.61
C ALA A 303 19.05 8.31 7.38
N CYS A 304 20.04 8.89 6.70
CA CYS A 304 21.34 9.26 7.28
C CYS A 304 21.30 10.54 8.14
N THR A 305 20.18 11.28 8.14
CA THR A 305 20.09 12.62 8.76
C THR A 305 19.54 12.66 10.18
N SER A 306 19.03 11.55 10.73
CA SER A 306 18.33 11.57 12.02
C SER A 306 18.91 10.67 13.10
N CYS A 307 20.00 9.95 12.81
CA CYS A 307 20.65 9.04 13.77
C CYS A 307 22.12 9.44 14.04
N PRO A 308 22.46 9.93 15.24
CA PRO A 308 23.82 10.40 15.56
C PRO A 308 24.89 9.32 15.41
N SER A 309 24.56 8.06 15.74
CA SER A 309 25.51 6.95 15.62
C SER A 309 25.78 6.57 14.16
N SER A 310 24.76 6.62 13.30
CA SER A 310 24.89 6.34 11.87
C SER A 310 25.64 7.46 11.15
N MET A 311 25.43 8.73 11.52
CA MET A 311 26.14 9.88 10.95
C MET A 311 27.65 9.77 11.14
N VAL A 312 28.11 9.52 12.36
CA VAL A 312 29.55 9.45 12.67
C VAL A 312 30.20 8.27 11.94
N THR A 313 29.54 7.12 11.94
CA THR A 313 30.04 5.91 11.28
C THR A 313 30.15 6.10 9.77
N LEU A 314 29.10 6.67 9.15
CA LEU A 314 29.07 6.93 7.72
C LEU A 314 30.12 7.97 7.33
N LYS A 315 30.22 9.08 8.09
CA LYS A 315 31.23 10.12 7.89
C LYS A 315 32.65 9.54 7.91
N ASN A 316 32.97 8.73 8.92
CA ASN A 316 34.28 8.09 9.03
C ASN A 316 34.53 7.10 7.89
N GLY A 317 33.52 6.34 7.47
CA GLY A 317 33.60 5.43 6.33
C GLY A 317 33.93 6.15 5.03
N ILE A 318 33.20 7.23 4.74
CA ILE A 318 33.40 8.08 3.56
C ILE A 318 34.80 8.71 3.60
N GLN A 319 35.20 9.28 4.75
CA GLN A 319 36.50 9.90 4.91
C GLN A 319 37.64 8.91 4.65
N ASN A 320 37.60 7.73 5.25
CA ASN A 320 38.65 6.71 5.05
C ASN A 320 38.73 6.27 3.58
N MET A 321 37.59 6.15 2.91
CA MET A 321 37.56 5.77 1.50
C MET A 321 38.15 6.88 0.60
N LEU A 322 37.73 8.14 0.81
CA LEU A 322 38.24 9.27 0.03
C LEU A 322 39.74 9.48 0.26
N GLN A 323 40.21 9.42 1.52
CA GLN A 323 41.64 9.54 1.84
C GLN A 323 42.50 8.43 1.21
N PHE A 324 41.93 7.23 1.03
CA PHE A 324 42.64 6.11 0.41
C PHE A 324 42.85 6.30 -1.08
N TYR A 325 41.85 6.86 -1.79
CA TYR A 325 41.90 7.06 -3.23
C TYR A 325 42.43 8.44 -3.65
N ILE A 326 42.29 9.46 -2.80
CA ILE A 326 42.62 10.86 -3.08
C ILE A 326 43.50 11.41 -1.95
N PRO A 327 44.84 11.40 -2.10
CA PRO A 327 45.78 11.87 -1.07
C PRO A 327 45.60 13.33 -0.63
N GLU A 328 44.98 14.16 -1.47
CA GLU A 328 44.69 15.57 -1.23
C GLU A 328 43.57 15.77 -0.19
N VAL A 329 42.72 14.75 0.00
CA VAL A 329 41.65 14.79 1.01
C VAL A 329 42.25 14.54 2.39
N LYS A 330 42.10 15.52 3.28
CA LYS A 330 42.51 15.47 4.69
C LYS A 330 41.35 15.16 5.62
N GLY A 331 40.12 15.47 5.22
CA GLY A 331 38.94 15.23 6.06
C GLY A 331 37.62 15.41 5.32
N VAL A 332 36.54 15.00 5.98
CA VAL A 332 35.17 15.19 5.50
C VAL A 332 34.39 15.95 6.56
N GLU A 333 33.55 16.90 6.13
CA GLU A 333 32.62 17.62 6.99
C GLU A 333 31.20 17.53 6.44
N GLN A 334 30.24 17.46 7.36
CA GLN A 334 28.83 17.52 6.99
C GLN A 334 28.38 18.98 6.98
N THR A 335 27.67 19.38 5.93
CA THR A 335 27.05 20.69 5.83
C THR A 335 25.54 20.58 5.66
N GLU A 336 24.81 21.49 6.30
CA GLU A 336 23.41 21.75 6.00
C GLU A 336 23.30 22.92 5.01
N ASP A 337 22.31 22.89 4.10
CA ASP A 337 22.13 24.00 3.16
C ASP A 337 21.71 25.27 3.89
N GLU A 338 22.20 26.42 3.41
CA GLU A 338 21.82 27.74 3.95
C GLU A 338 20.31 28.00 3.84
N VAL A 339 19.64 27.40 2.84
CA VAL A 339 18.18 27.45 2.68
C VAL A 339 17.47 26.67 3.79
N ASP A 340 17.99 25.49 4.15
CA ASP A 340 17.44 24.64 5.21
C ASP A 340 17.63 25.28 6.59
N LYS A 341 18.79 25.91 6.82
CA LYS A 341 19.06 26.68 8.05
C LYS A 341 18.11 27.86 8.19
N LYS A 342 17.88 28.60 7.10
CA LYS A 342 17.00 29.76 7.10
C LYS A 342 15.53 29.35 7.31
N ALA A 343 15.09 28.27 6.67
CA ALA A 343 13.75 27.73 6.86
C ALA A 343 13.51 27.21 8.29
N LYS A 344 14.48 26.48 8.88
CA LYS A 344 14.40 26.06 10.29
C LYS A 344 14.32 27.27 11.23
N LYS A 345 15.17 28.27 11.02
CA LYS A 345 15.20 29.47 11.85
C LYS A 345 13.91 30.28 11.77
N GLU A 346 13.37 30.47 10.57
CA GLU A 346 12.08 31.15 10.37
C GLU A 346 10.91 30.37 11.01
N PHE A 347 11.00 29.04 11.06
CA PHE A 347 10.01 28.18 11.71
C PHE A 347 10.08 28.26 13.24
N GLU A 348 11.27 28.17 13.83
CA GLU A 348 11.47 28.37 15.28
C GLU A 348 11.00 29.75 15.71
N GLU A 349 11.33 30.80 14.95
CA GLU A 349 10.84 32.17 15.20
C GLU A 349 9.32 32.33 15.05
N PHE A 350 8.65 31.44 14.32
CA PHE A 350 7.19 31.45 14.13
C PHE A 350 6.47 30.64 15.22
N GLU A 351 7.01 29.48 15.61
CA GLU A 351 6.50 28.71 16.76
C GLU A 351 6.60 29.52 18.05
N GLU A 352 7.73 30.19 18.31
CA GLU A 352 7.89 31.06 19.48
C GLU A 352 6.87 32.21 19.50
N LYS A 353 6.46 32.72 18.32
CA LYS A 353 5.41 33.76 18.23
C LYS A 353 4.02 33.20 18.51
N LEU A 354 3.71 32.02 17.99
CA LEU A 354 2.43 31.36 18.26
C LEU A 354 2.27 31.03 19.75
N GLU A 355 3.32 30.49 20.38
CA GLU A 355 3.31 30.22 21.82
C GLU A 355 3.17 31.51 22.64
N HIS A 356 3.82 32.60 22.23
CA HIS A 356 3.72 33.89 22.91
C HIS A 356 2.34 34.55 22.74
N ASP A 357 1.70 34.40 21.57
CA ASP A 357 0.35 34.92 21.32
C ASP A 357 -0.71 34.12 22.12
N GLU A 358 -0.59 32.79 22.21
CA GLU A 358 -1.44 31.94 23.05
C GLU A 358 -1.32 32.29 24.55
N ASP A 359 -0.09 32.52 25.02
CA ASP A 359 0.20 32.95 26.40
C ASP A 359 -0.35 34.35 26.73
N GLU A 360 -0.47 35.24 25.74
CA GLU A 360 -1.06 36.57 25.90
C GLU A 360 -2.59 36.52 25.92
N GLU A 361 -3.21 35.70 25.06
CA GLU A 361 -4.66 35.46 25.06
C GLU A 361 -5.12 34.84 26.38
N GLU A 362 -4.43 33.83 26.92
CA GLU A 362 -4.76 33.24 28.23
C GLU A 362 -4.64 34.26 29.38
N LYS A 363 -3.64 35.16 29.32
CA LYS A 363 -3.46 36.22 30.33
C LYS A 363 -4.51 37.32 30.22
N GLU A 364 -5.03 37.61 29.03
CA GLU A 364 -6.16 38.54 28.86
C GLU A 364 -7.48 37.93 29.31
N GLU A 365 -7.73 36.65 29.04
CA GLU A 365 -8.92 35.94 29.52
C GLU A 365 -8.94 35.81 31.06
N ALA A 366 -7.78 35.54 31.68
CA ALA A 366 -7.63 35.50 33.14
C ALA A 366 -7.84 36.87 33.81
N LYS A 367 -7.47 37.97 33.13
CA LYS A 367 -7.72 39.35 33.62
C LYS A 367 -9.18 39.76 33.45
N SER A 368 -9.88 39.26 32.43
CA SER A 368 -11.31 39.55 32.20
C SER A 368 -12.22 38.84 33.23
N SER A 369 -11.82 37.65 33.67
CA SER A 369 -12.56 36.81 34.63
C SER A 369 -12.36 37.22 36.10
N SER A 370 -11.27 37.94 36.43
CA SER A 370 -11.03 38.51 37.78
C SER A 370 -11.70 39.87 38.03
N LYS A 371 -12.38 40.44 37.03
CA LYS A 371 -13.01 41.77 37.09
C LYS A 371 -14.55 41.74 37.18
N LYS A 372 -15.14 40.57 37.46
CA LYS A 372 -16.59 40.35 37.49
C LYS A 372 -17.11 40.08 38.89
#